data_AF-A0A1J0R6Y5-F1
#
_entry.id   AF-A0A1J0R6Y5-F1
#
_cell.length_a   1.000
_cell.length_b   1.000
_cell.length_c   1.000
_cell.angle_alpha   90.00
_cell.angle_beta   90.00
_cell.angle_gamma   90.00
#
_symmetry.space_group_name_H-M   'P 1'
#
loop_
_entity.id
_entity.type
_entity.pdbx_description
1 polymer ?
#
loop_
_entity_poly.entity_id
_entity_poly.type
_entity_poly.pdbx_seq_one_letter_code
_entity_poly.pdbx_strand_id
1 'polypeptide(L)'
;MSITSRKFRIALAFLYVLLTMRTTSSNTKTGHNSDAYAIMCNIINMLKNKPKHPQAIDEVTNMAEHIGALNLTAAPDDFTTKIDKEKKWETLEENKKPKDKPTKDLWARYYDFWAAAKQKYESKKAAFDSFGGKNLPLYVKARLRSIDERAFTIRNNEALGKYDTEAVTYDSEVKKALYGGSDKEQQNTDDEPGTRANTSGSGDAGQSKAGTSIRRNLTCLCLPAAQNQPPNVCCPACDTASVTTWTNAGSAATFFQHLSANCPHYAPTTELNTNNLNTALAAFYSTIGGIHGSNAKKIFVLGHLDGNGGTDCSGSSAANAGICVIYKPATSSPKKPLIEWLQAAKKAAAAADNIA
;
A
#
# COMPACT_ATOMS: atom_id res chain seq x y z
N MET A 1 -53.80 -16.61 -45.46
CA MET A 1 -53.30 -16.89 -44.09
C MET A 1 -51.82 -16.57 -44.07
N SER A 2 -51.44 -15.35 -43.68
CA SER A 2 -50.06 -14.85 -43.75
C SER A 2 -49.50 -14.78 -42.34
N ILE A 3 -48.53 -15.65 -42.02
CA ILE A 3 -47.81 -15.62 -40.75
C ILE A 3 -46.50 -14.86 -40.99
N THR A 4 -46.55 -13.56 -40.77
CA THR A 4 -45.39 -12.68 -40.66
C THR A 4 -44.67 -12.92 -39.33
N SER A 5 -43.54 -13.63 -39.35
CA SER A 5 -42.65 -13.74 -38.18
C SER A 5 -41.48 -12.76 -38.29
N ARG A 6 -41.70 -11.54 -37.76
CA ARG A 6 -40.63 -10.55 -37.48
C ARG A 6 -39.53 -11.09 -36.54
N LYS A 7 -39.76 -12.21 -35.86
CA LYS A 7 -38.82 -12.82 -34.90
C LYS A 7 -37.66 -13.56 -35.56
N PHE A 8 -37.79 -13.96 -36.84
CA PHE A 8 -36.73 -14.68 -37.55
C PHE A 8 -35.64 -13.77 -38.15
N ARG A 9 -35.93 -12.48 -38.34
CA ARG A 9 -34.94 -11.49 -38.83
C ARG A 9 -34.12 -10.83 -37.72
N ILE A 10 -34.60 -10.86 -36.48
CA ILE A 10 -33.88 -10.31 -35.31
C ILE A 10 -32.81 -11.30 -34.81
N ALA A 11 -33.03 -12.61 -34.99
CA ALA A 11 -32.05 -13.63 -34.60
C ALA A 11 -30.78 -13.65 -35.48
N LEU A 12 -30.85 -13.20 -36.74
CA LEU A 12 -29.68 -13.14 -37.63
C LEU A 12 -28.86 -11.85 -37.47
N ALA A 13 -29.44 -10.79 -36.89
CA ALA A 13 -28.75 -9.52 -36.64
C ALA A 13 -27.94 -9.52 -35.32
N PHE A 14 -28.25 -10.42 -34.38
CA PHE A 14 -27.50 -10.58 -33.12
C PHE A 14 -26.35 -11.60 -33.19
N LEU A 15 -26.22 -12.35 -34.29
CA LEU A 15 -25.12 -13.31 -34.51
C LEU A 15 -23.99 -12.75 -35.39
N TYR A 16 -23.93 -11.43 -35.59
CA TYR A 16 -22.88 -10.77 -36.40
C TYR A 16 -22.04 -9.75 -35.61
N VAL A 17 -22.10 -9.75 -34.27
CA VAL A 17 -21.34 -8.80 -33.40
C VAL A 17 -20.35 -9.51 -32.46
N LEU A 18 -19.91 -10.74 -32.76
CA LEU A 18 -18.91 -11.45 -31.94
C LEU A 18 -17.75 -12.05 -32.74
N LEU A 19 -17.44 -11.44 -33.88
CA LEU A 19 -16.19 -11.64 -34.62
C LEU A 19 -15.61 -10.28 -35.02
N THR A 20 -15.40 -9.39 -34.05
CA THR A 20 -14.23 -8.51 -34.18
C THR A 20 -13.01 -9.41 -34.03
N MET A 21 -12.61 -10.07 -35.12
CA MET A 21 -11.20 -10.40 -35.27
C MET A 21 -10.48 -9.08 -35.01
N ARG A 22 -9.71 -9.00 -33.92
CA ARG A 22 -8.75 -7.90 -33.76
C ARG A 22 -7.89 -7.98 -34.99
N THR A 23 -8.19 -7.13 -35.98
CA THR A 23 -7.38 -6.91 -37.17
C THR A 23 -5.95 -6.79 -36.69
N THR A 24 -5.04 -7.55 -37.30
CA THR A 24 -3.60 -7.51 -37.06
C THR A 24 -3.17 -6.09 -36.74
N SER A 25 -2.97 -5.80 -35.46
CA SER A 25 -2.67 -4.45 -35.02
C SER A 25 -1.30 -4.07 -35.58
N SER A 26 -1.19 -2.84 -36.05
CA SER A 26 0.11 -2.25 -36.36
C SER A 26 0.96 -2.19 -35.09
N ASN A 27 2.28 -2.20 -35.27
CA ASN A 27 3.32 -1.80 -34.32
C ASN A 27 2.82 -0.89 -33.18
N THR A 28 3.25 -1.18 -31.94
CA THR A 28 3.06 -0.29 -30.77
C THR A 28 3.33 1.18 -31.10
N LYS A 29 2.56 2.11 -30.52
CA LYS A 29 2.72 3.56 -30.72
C LYS A 29 2.65 4.31 -29.40
N THR A 30 3.02 5.59 -29.44
CA THR A 30 2.76 6.55 -28.37
C THR A 30 1.31 6.47 -27.91
N GLY A 31 1.11 6.40 -26.59
CA GLY A 31 -0.19 6.36 -25.95
C GLY A 31 -0.97 5.03 -26.03
N HIS A 32 -0.48 3.99 -26.71
CA HIS A 32 -1.20 2.71 -26.79
C HIS A 32 -1.50 2.07 -25.43
N ASN A 33 -0.68 2.34 -24.41
CA ASN A 33 -0.86 1.81 -23.06
C ASN A 33 -1.46 2.83 -22.07
N SER A 34 -2.08 3.90 -22.56
CA SER A 34 -2.63 4.98 -21.71
C SER A 34 -3.69 4.51 -20.73
N ASP A 35 -4.60 3.64 -21.17
CA ASP A 35 -5.70 3.18 -20.32
C ASP A 35 -5.19 2.28 -19.20
N ALA A 36 -4.26 1.38 -19.52
CA ALA A 36 -3.58 0.53 -18.55
C ALA A 36 -2.78 1.37 -17.55
N TYR A 37 -2.06 2.40 -18.02
CA TYR A 37 -1.32 3.31 -17.17
C TYR A 37 -2.23 4.12 -16.23
N ALA A 38 -3.32 4.70 -16.75
CA ALA A 38 -4.27 5.47 -15.95
C ALA A 38 -4.91 4.62 -14.84
N ILE A 39 -5.27 3.37 -15.14
CA ILE A 39 -5.83 2.44 -14.14
C ILE A 39 -4.79 2.06 -13.09
N MET A 40 -3.54 1.81 -13.49
CA MET A 40 -2.46 1.59 -12.52
C MET A 40 -2.19 2.84 -11.68
N CYS A 41 -2.33 4.04 -12.25
CA CYS A 41 -2.19 5.30 -11.54
C CYS A 41 -3.26 5.52 -10.47
N ASN A 42 -4.50 5.10 -10.71
CA ASN A 42 -5.54 5.11 -9.68
C ASN A 42 -5.10 4.28 -8.46
N ILE A 43 -4.59 3.08 -8.68
CA ILE A 43 -4.09 2.20 -7.62
C ILE A 43 -2.88 2.82 -6.90
N ILE A 44 -1.92 3.39 -7.64
CA ILE A 44 -0.75 4.06 -7.07
C ILE A 44 -1.14 5.26 -6.21
N ASN A 45 -2.04 6.11 -6.71
CA ASN A 45 -2.51 7.28 -5.97
C ASN A 45 -3.17 6.87 -4.66
N MET A 46 -4.01 5.82 -4.66
CA MET A 46 -4.58 5.26 -3.43
C MET A 46 -3.50 4.74 -2.48
N LEU A 47 -2.57 3.90 -2.95
CA LEU A 47 -1.52 3.32 -2.10
C LEU A 47 -0.60 4.39 -1.48
N LYS A 48 -0.40 5.53 -2.16
CA LYS A 48 0.39 6.66 -1.63
C LYS A 48 -0.43 7.61 -0.75
N ASN A 49 -1.76 7.48 -0.73
CA ASN A 49 -2.65 8.32 0.06
C ASN A 49 -2.96 7.66 1.41
N LYS A 50 -1.97 7.70 2.31
CA LYS A 50 -2.09 7.15 3.67
C LYS A 50 -3.23 7.85 4.45
N PRO A 51 -4.12 7.10 5.12
CA PRO A 51 -5.09 7.69 6.04
C PRO A 51 -4.39 8.56 7.09
N LYS A 52 -5.05 9.64 7.49
CA LYS A 52 -4.52 10.57 8.49
C LYS A 52 -4.70 9.96 9.89
N HIS A 53 -3.75 10.24 10.79
CA HIS A 53 -3.92 9.89 12.20
C HIS A 53 -5.19 10.54 12.77
N PRO A 54 -6.14 9.76 13.32
CA PRO A 54 -7.33 10.32 13.94
C PRO A 54 -6.95 11.22 15.12
N GLN A 55 -7.30 12.50 15.03
CA GLN A 55 -7.06 13.47 16.11
C GLN A 55 -7.65 13.01 17.46
N ALA A 56 -8.75 12.25 17.43
CA ALA A 56 -9.36 11.70 18.63
C ALA A 56 -8.41 10.77 19.43
N ILE A 57 -7.51 10.03 18.76
CA ILE A 57 -6.52 9.17 19.44
C ILE A 57 -5.53 10.05 20.23
N ASP A 58 -5.03 11.11 19.61
CA ASP A 58 -4.14 12.09 20.26
C ASP A 58 -4.84 12.77 21.44
N GLU A 59 -6.08 13.21 21.26
CA GLU A 59 -6.87 13.89 22.30
C GLU A 59 -7.13 12.99 23.51
N VAL A 60 -7.55 11.74 23.28
CA VAL A 60 -7.79 10.75 24.33
C VAL A 60 -6.50 10.43 25.09
N THR A 61 -5.40 10.21 24.38
CA THR A 61 -4.09 9.94 24.98
C THR A 61 -3.61 11.11 25.83
N ASN A 62 -3.71 12.33 25.28
CA ASN A 62 -3.32 13.56 25.96
C ASN A 62 -4.16 13.82 27.22
N MET A 63 -5.47 13.58 27.15
CA MET A 63 -6.37 13.73 28.29
C MET A 63 -6.07 12.70 29.38
N ALA A 64 -5.79 11.44 29.00
CA ALA A 64 -5.39 10.42 29.96
C ALA A 64 -4.09 10.79 30.68
N GLU A 65 -3.08 11.25 29.96
CA GLU A 65 -1.81 11.70 30.52
C GLU A 65 -1.96 12.97 31.38
N HIS A 66 -2.90 13.85 31.03
CA HIS A 66 -3.24 15.02 31.85
C HIS A 66 -3.86 14.62 33.19
N ILE A 67 -4.75 13.63 33.20
CA ILE A 67 -5.32 13.05 34.43
C ILE A 67 -4.21 12.39 35.26
N GLY A 68 -3.31 11.65 34.62
CA GLY A 68 -2.13 11.08 35.28
C GLY A 68 -1.26 12.16 35.93
N ALA A 69 -0.99 13.25 35.21
CA ALA A 69 -0.24 14.38 35.75
C ALA A 69 -0.93 15.00 36.97
N LEU A 70 -2.27 15.18 36.94
CA LEU A 70 -3.03 15.62 38.10
C LEU A 70 -2.89 14.65 39.27
N ASN A 71 -3.00 13.34 39.03
CA ASN A 71 -2.85 12.34 40.09
C ASN A 71 -1.44 12.34 40.69
N LEU A 72 -0.39 12.56 39.88
CA LEU A 72 0.98 12.71 40.36
C LEU A 72 1.17 13.92 41.29
N THR A 73 0.44 15.03 41.10
CA THR A 73 0.49 16.18 42.03
C THR A 73 -0.02 15.85 43.43
N ALA A 74 -0.87 14.82 43.56
CA ALA A 74 -1.40 14.34 44.83
C ALA A 74 -0.59 13.18 45.41
N ALA A 75 0.39 12.65 44.66
CA ALA A 75 1.20 11.52 45.06
C ALA A 75 2.34 11.92 46.00
N PRO A 76 2.86 10.98 46.82
CA PRO A 76 4.05 11.20 47.63
C PRO A 76 5.30 11.51 46.80
N ASP A 77 6.18 12.37 47.33
CA ASP A 77 7.43 12.77 46.64
C ASP A 77 8.38 11.58 46.42
N ASP A 78 8.45 10.66 47.37
CA ASP A 78 9.28 9.44 47.28
C ASP A 78 8.81 8.46 46.19
N PHE A 79 7.55 8.54 45.79
CA PHE A 79 7.02 7.81 44.64
C PHE A 79 7.41 8.51 43.34
N THR A 80 7.09 9.81 43.20
CA THR A 80 7.29 10.55 41.95
C THR A 80 8.75 10.67 41.53
N THR A 81 9.67 10.75 42.48
CA THR A 81 11.13 10.80 42.27
C THR A 81 11.70 9.54 41.63
N LYS A 82 11.05 8.38 41.81
CA LYS A 82 11.49 7.09 41.25
C LYS A 82 11.00 6.85 39.81
N ILE A 83 10.10 7.69 39.31
CA ILE A 83 9.64 7.63 37.92
C ILE A 83 10.65 8.40 37.05
N ASP A 84 11.26 7.70 36.10
CA ASP A 84 12.15 8.26 35.10
C ASP A 84 11.31 8.50 33.83
N LYS A 85 10.95 9.76 33.58
CA LYS A 85 10.04 10.15 32.49
C LYS A 85 10.58 9.85 31.09
N GLU A 86 11.91 9.68 30.96
CA GLU A 86 12.58 9.45 29.67
C GLU A 86 12.73 7.94 29.37
N LYS A 87 12.26 7.06 30.27
CA LYS A 87 12.43 5.62 30.15
C LYS A 87 11.11 4.88 30.20
N LYS A 88 11.03 3.83 29.39
CA LYS A 88 10.00 2.78 29.51
C LYS A 88 10.43 1.74 30.53
N TRP A 89 9.46 1.00 31.07
CA TRP A 89 9.68 -0.09 32.02
C TRP A 89 10.75 -1.08 31.57
N GLU A 90 10.70 -1.48 30.29
CA GLU A 90 11.63 -2.45 29.70
C GLU A 90 13.08 -1.95 29.73
N THR A 91 13.28 -0.64 29.53
CA THR A 91 14.58 0.03 29.47
C THR A 91 15.04 0.64 30.80
N LEU A 92 14.19 0.61 31.83
CA LEU A 92 14.52 1.11 33.15
C LEU A 92 15.59 0.23 33.79
N GLU A 93 16.60 0.85 34.42
CA GLU A 93 17.67 0.11 35.07
C GLU A 93 17.13 -0.80 36.18
N GLU A 94 17.64 -2.03 36.25
CA GLU A 94 17.14 -3.04 37.18
C GLU A 94 17.26 -2.59 38.66
N ASN A 95 18.29 -1.82 38.99
CA ASN A 95 18.46 -1.26 40.34
C ASN A 95 17.45 -0.16 40.71
N LYS A 96 16.74 0.41 39.72
CA LYS A 96 15.63 1.36 39.94
C LYS A 96 14.27 0.66 40.05
N LYS A 97 14.18 -0.64 39.72
CA LYS A 97 12.94 -1.40 39.83
C LYS A 97 12.70 -1.86 41.28
N PRO A 98 11.44 -1.97 41.73
CA PRO A 98 11.14 -2.58 43.02
C PRO A 98 11.69 -4.01 43.13
N LYS A 99 12.19 -4.37 44.31
CA LYS A 99 12.78 -5.69 44.57
C LYS A 99 11.73 -6.76 44.85
N ASP A 100 10.64 -6.40 45.52
CA ASP A 100 9.56 -7.33 45.81
C ASP A 100 8.70 -7.57 44.56
N LYS A 101 8.31 -8.83 44.34
CA LYS A 101 7.58 -9.26 43.15
C LYS A 101 6.24 -8.51 42.97
N PRO A 102 5.38 -8.38 44.00
CA PRO A 102 4.07 -7.74 43.82
C PRO A 102 4.18 -6.27 43.39
N THR A 103 5.08 -5.49 43.99
CA THR A 103 5.29 -4.09 43.62
C THR A 103 5.94 -3.97 42.26
N LYS A 104 6.89 -4.87 41.94
CA LYS A 104 7.51 -4.93 40.60
C LYS A 104 6.48 -5.20 39.51
N ASP A 105 5.53 -6.11 39.75
CA ASP A 105 4.46 -6.43 38.80
C ASP A 105 3.47 -5.29 38.63
N LEU A 106 3.13 -4.60 39.74
CA LEU A 106 2.34 -3.38 39.68
C LEU A 106 3.06 -2.32 38.83
N TRP A 107 4.34 -2.09 39.08
CA TRP A 107 5.10 -1.11 38.31
C TRP A 107 5.17 -1.49 36.84
N ALA A 108 5.45 -2.75 36.52
CA ALA A 108 5.46 -3.24 35.15
C ALA A 108 4.18 -2.90 34.38
N ARG A 109 3.03 -2.94 35.06
CA ARG A 109 1.73 -2.62 34.48
C ARG A 109 1.54 -1.12 34.21
N TYR A 110 1.95 -0.23 35.12
CA TYR A 110 1.57 1.19 35.07
C TYR A 110 2.71 2.14 34.69
N TYR A 111 3.96 1.69 34.72
CA TYR A 111 5.12 2.58 34.67
C TYR A 111 5.15 3.49 33.44
N ASP A 112 4.88 2.95 32.26
CA ASP A 112 4.92 3.72 31.01
C ASP A 112 3.84 4.82 30.97
N PHE A 113 2.70 4.60 31.62
CA PHE A 113 1.68 5.64 31.80
C PHE A 113 2.15 6.71 32.80
N TRP A 114 2.75 6.31 33.91
CA TRP A 114 3.31 7.25 34.89
C TRP A 114 4.47 8.08 34.33
N ALA A 115 5.34 7.49 33.51
CA ALA A 115 6.44 8.19 32.84
C ALA A 115 5.90 9.28 31.90
N ALA A 116 4.91 8.94 31.07
CA ALA A 116 4.25 9.91 30.18
C ALA A 116 3.49 11.01 30.97
N ALA A 117 2.77 10.63 32.02
CA ALA A 117 2.12 11.57 32.93
C ALA A 117 3.12 12.52 33.61
N LYS A 118 4.29 12.02 34.01
CA LYS A 118 5.36 12.84 34.60
C LYS A 118 5.95 13.81 33.58
N GLN A 119 6.18 13.36 32.34
CA GLN A 119 6.59 14.23 31.25
C GLN A 119 5.58 15.36 31.02
N LYS A 120 4.28 15.02 31.02
CA LYS A 120 3.18 15.99 30.90
C LYS A 120 3.18 16.99 32.04
N TYR A 121 3.29 16.51 33.28
CA TYR A 121 3.40 17.32 34.48
C TYR A 121 4.54 18.35 34.34
N GLU A 122 5.74 17.90 34.00
CA GLU A 122 6.91 18.77 33.90
C GLU A 122 6.80 19.80 32.77
N SER A 123 6.15 19.45 31.65
CA SER A 123 5.92 20.38 30.52
C SER A 123 5.05 21.59 30.88
N LYS A 124 4.21 21.47 31.92
CA LYS A 124 3.30 22.52 32.40
C LYS A 124 3.29 22.62 33.92
N LYS A 125 4.47 22.50 34.54
CA LYS A 125 4.63 22.34 36.00
C LYS A 125 3.86 23.38 36.82
N ALA A 126 3.96 24.66 36.47
CA ALA A 126 3.26 25.73 37.20
C ALA A 126 1.73 25.55 37.21
N ALA A 127 1.13 25.12 36.09
CA ALA A 127 -0.30 24.90 36.00
C ALA A 127 -0.73 23.69 36.88
N PHE A 128 0.02 22.59 36.83
CA PHE A 128 -0.27 21.44 37.67
C PHE A 128 0.00 21.68 39.15
N ASP A 129 1.04 22.43 39.52
CA ASP A 129 1.31 22.79 40.91
C ASP A 129 0.21 23.70 41.46
N SER A 130 -0.38 24.58 40.64
CA SER A 130 -1.50 25.45 41.04
C SER A 130 -2.77 24.69 41.41
N PHE A 131 -2.92 23.43 40.96
CA PHE A 131 -4.02 22.55 41.36
C PHE A 131 -3.94 22.15 42.85
N GLY A 132 -2.75 22.20 43.46
CA GLY A 132 -2.60 21.97 44.90
C GLY A 132 -2.91 20.53 45.34
N GLY A 133 -2.62 19.53 44.49
CA GLY A 133 -2.99 18.13 44.71
C GLY A 133 -2.59 17.56 46.09
N LYS A 134 -1.44 17.99 46.64
CA LYS A 134 -0.97 17.61 47.99
C LYS A 134 -1.93 18.00 49.11
N ASN A 135 -2.66 19.11 48.95
CA ASN A 135 -3.57 19.67 49.96
C ASN A 135 -5.01 19.14 49.85
N LEU A 136 -5.30 18.28 48.87
CA LEU A 136 -6.64 17.72 48.70
C LEU A 136 -7.03 16.80 49.86
N PRO A 137 -8.33 16.80 50.26
CA PRO A 137 -8.84 15.82 51.23
C PRO A 137 -8.66 14.38 50.74
N LEU A 138 -8.52 13.43 51.68
CA LEU A 138 -8.27 12.02 51.36
C LEU A 138 -9.32 11.41 50.42
N TYR A 139 -10.61 11.76 50.60
CA TYR A 139 -11.67 11.26 49.72
C TYR A 139 -11.55 11.80 48.28
N VAL A 140 -11.03 13.02 48.10
CA VAL A 140 -10.77 13.60 46.77
C VAL A 140 -9.56 12.94 46.13
N LYS A 141 -8.49 12.70 46.90
CA LYS A 141 -7.32 11.94 46.42
C LYS A 141 -7.71 10.52 45.99
N ALA A 142 -8.58 9.86 46.75
CA ALA A 142 -9.11 8.54 46.39
C ALA A 142 -9.93 8.59 45.08
N ARG A 143 -10.77 9.63 44.91
CA ARG A 143 -11.52 9.82 43.67
C ARG A 143 -10.61 10.13 42.48
N LEU A 144 -9.57 10.95 42.66
CA LEU A 144 -8.59 11.24 41.63
C LEU A 144 -7.84 9.98 41.19
N ARG A 145 -7.43 9.13 42.13
CA ARG A 145 -6.84 7.81 41.83
C ARG A 145 -7.79 6.90 41.04
N SER A 146 -9.08 6.91 41.36
CA SER A 146 -10.08 6.14 40.60
C SER A 146 -10.26 6.66 39.16
N ILE A 147 -10.20 7.98 38.96
CA ILE A 147 -10.25 8.59 37.62
C ILE A 147 -8.95 8.28 36.85
N ASP A 148 -7.81 8.31 37.52
CA ASP A 148 -6.51 7.93 36.97
C ASP A 148 -6.47 6.48 36.47
N GLU A 149 -7.03 5.55 37.25
CA GLU A 149 -7.14 4.14 36.84
C GLU A 149 -7.99 3.97 35.56
N ARG A 150 -9.06 4.77 35.43
CA ARG A 150 -9.88 4.80 34.21
C ARG A 150 -9.10 5.39 33.04
N ALA A 151 -8.36 6.48 33.27
CA ALA A 151 -7.50 7.09 32.25
C ALA A 151 -6.42 6.11 31.76
N PHE A 152 -5.77 5.39 32.67
CA PHE A 152 -4.85 4.29 32.36
C PHE A 152 -5.52 3.23 31.48
N THR A 153 -6.71 2.77 31.87
CA THR A 153 -7.45 1.74 31.11
C THR A 153 -7.82 2.21 29.70
N ILE A 154 -8.22 3.47 29.56
CA ILE A 154 -8.55 4.06 28.26
C ILE A 154 -7.30 4.18 27.38
N ARG A 155 -6.19 4.69 27.92
CA ARG A 155 -4.94 4.86 27.16
C ARG A 155 -4.36 3.51 26.70
N ASN A 156 -4.51 2.47 27.51
CA ASN A 156 -4.06 1.12 27.16
C ASN A 156 -5.16 0.29 26.49
N ASN A 157 -6.23 0.92 26.01
CA ASN A 157 -7.24 0.23 25.23
C ASN A 157 -6.60 -0.30 23.95
N GLU A 158 -6.74 -1.59 23.69
CA GLU A 158 -6.17 -2.25 22.52
C GLU A 158 -6.59 -1.59 21.20
N ALA A 159 -7.78 -0.99 21.13
CA ALA A 159 -8.24 -0.27 19.94
C ALA A 159 -7.37 0.94 19.60
N LEU A 160 -6.79 1.62 20.59
CA LEU A 160 -5.83 2.71 20.35
C LEU A 160 -4.49 2.15 19.84
N GLY A 161 -4.01 1.04 20.44
CA GLY A 161 -2.77 0.38 20.01
C GLY A 161 -2.85 -0.32 18.65
N LYS A 162 -4.06 -0.66 18.20
CA LYS A 162 -4.30 -1.20 16.85
C LYS A 162 -3.92 -0.20 15.78
N TYR A 163 -4.15 1.10 15.99
CA TYR A 163 -3.81 2.13 15.01
C TYR A 163 -2.32 2.06 14.63
N ASP A 164 -1.41 2.07 15.62
CA ASP A 164 0.03 2.06 15.36
C ASP A 164 0.47 0.78 14.64
N THR A 165 -0.06 -0.37 15.06
CA THR A 165 0.25 -1.68 14.45
C THR A 165 -0.22 -1.75 13.00
N GLU A 166 -1.42 -1.25 12.72
CA GLU A 166 -2.01 -1.23 11.39
C GLU A 166 -1.36 -0.16 10.51
N ALA A 167 -0.91 0.97 11.07
CA ALA A 167 -0.14 1.99 10.35
C ALA A 167 1.22 1.44 9.88
N VAL A 168 1.91 0.65 10.72
CA VAL A 168 3.14 -0.06 10.33
C VAL A 168 2.86 -1.11 9.25
N THR A 169 1.75 -1.84 9.40
CA THR A 169 1.32 -2.85 8.42
C THR A 169 1.00 -2.20 7.06
N TYR A 170 0.27 -1.08 7.08
CA TYR A 170 -0.01 -0.26 5.90
C TYR A 170 1.28 0.12 5.17
N ASP A 171 2.23 0.73 5.87
CA ASP A 171 3.48 1.20 5.26
C ASP A 171 4.29 0.04 4.65
N SER A 172 4.37 -1.08 5.37
CA SER A 172 5.08 -2.27 4.91
C SER A 172 4.45 -2.87 3.65
N GLU A 173 3.12 -3.03 3.64
CA GLU A 173 2.40 -3.66 2.53
C GLU A 173 2.28 -2.74 1.31
N VAL A 174 2.17 -1.42 1.49
CA VAL A 174 2.29 -0.44 0.40
C VAL A 174 3.65 -0.57 -0.27
N LYS A 175 4.74 -0.60 0.51
CA LYS A 175 6.10 -0.75 -0.05
C LYS A 175 6.29 -2.10 -0.75
N LYS A 176 5.74 -3.19 -0.21
CA LYS A 176 5.71 -4.49 -0.90
C LYS A 176 4.97 -4.41 -2.24
N ALA A 177 3.79 -3.79 -2.28
CA ALA A 177 3.01 -3.67 -3.51
C ALA A 177 3.72 -2.81 -4.57
N LEU A 178 4.22 -1.64 -4.18
CA LEU A 178 4.86 -0.69 -5.09
C LEU A 178 6.23 -1.19 -5.57
N TYR A 179 7.03 -1.73 -4.65
CA TYR A 179 8.48 -1.91 -4.84
C TYR A 179 8.97 -3.36 -4.75
N GLY A 180 8.13 -4.29 -4.29
CA GLY A 180 8.49 -5.70 -4.08
C GLY A 180 9.23 -5.96 -2.76
N GLY A 181 9.21 -5.02 -1.81
CA GLY A 181 9.80 -5.16 -0.48
C GLY A 181 9.78 -3.86 0.33
N SER A 182 9.88 -3.95 1.66
CA SER A 182 9.81 -2.80 2.57
C SER A 182 11.04 -1.89 2.57
N ASP A 183 12.16 -2.38 2.06
CA ASP A 183 13.48 -1.74 1.97
C ASP A 183 13.89 -1.43 0.52
N LYS A 184 12.96 -1.59 -0.43
CA LYS A 184 13.25 -1.60 -1.88
C LYS A 184 12.81 -0.34 -2.62
N GLU A 185 12.44 0.71 -1.89
CA GLU A 185 11.90 1.96 -2.43
C GLU A 185 12.91 2.73 -3.28
N GLN A 186 14.17 2.80 -2.86
CA GLN A 186 15.22 3.47 -3.63
C GLN A 186 15.66 2.61 -4.82
N GLN A 187 15.81 1.30 -4.61
CA GLN A 187 16.21 0.33 -5.63
C GLN A 187 15.82 -1.08 -5.20
N ASN A 188 15.51 -1.94 -6.16
CA ASN A 188 15.31 -3.37 -5.92
C ASN A 188 16.22 -4.15 -6.87
N THR A 189 17.20 -4.89 -6.37
CA THR A 189 18.11 -5.69 -7.23
C THR A 189 17.38 -6.75 -8.06
N ASP A 190 16.17 -7.17 -7.65
CA ASP A 190 15.36 -8.04 -8.48
C ASP A 190 14.94 -7.35 -9.79
N ASP A 191 14.87 -6.01 -9.82
CA ASP A 191 14.59 -5.18 -11.00
C ASP A 191 15.80 -5.09 -11.95
N GLU A 192 16.94 -5.72 -11.63
CA GLU A 192 17.99 -5.89 -12.63
C GLU A 192 17.42 -6.65 -13.84
N PRO A 193 17.62 -6.13 -15.07
CA PRO A 193 17.08 -6.77 -16.24
C PRO A 193 17.82 -8.09 -16.47
N GLY A 194 17.08 -9.21 -16.46
CA GLY A 194 17.51 -10.41 -17.17
C GLY A 194 17.34 -10.20 -18.67
N THR A 195 16.70 -11.15 -19.36
CA THR A 195 16.04 -10.78 -20.62
C THR A 195 14.75 -10.02 -20.30
N ARG A 196 14.40 -9.05 -21.14
CA ARG A 196 13.17 -8.28 -20.95
C ARG A 196 11.91 -9.16 -21.02
N ALA A 197 11.93 -10.19 -21.86
CA ALA A 197 10.90 -11.22 -21.92
C ALA A 197 10.79 -12.00 -20.60
N ASN A 198 11.90 -12.37 -19.94
CA ASN A 198 11.82 -13.01 -18.63
C ASN A 198 11.32 -12.06 -17.54
N THR A 199 11.54 -10.76 -17.70
CA THR A 199 11.15 -9.80 -16.66
C THR A 199 9.70 -9.33 -16.80
N SER A 200 9.26 -9.11 -18.04
CA SER A 200 7.92 -8.66 -18.42
C SER A 200 6.97 -9.83 -18.69
N GLY A 201 7.50 -11.05 -18.78
CA GLY A 201 6.79 -12.30 -19.01
C GLY A 201 6.94 -12.83 -20.43
N SER A 202 7.16 -14.15 -20.54
CA SER A 202 7.39 -14.87 -21.81
C SER A 202 6.34 -15.94 -22.14
N GLY A 203 5.27 -16.05 -21.34
CA GLY A 203 4.24 -17.09 -21.52
C GLY A 203 4.67 -18.54 -21.18
N ASP A 204 5.98 -18.85 -21.15
CA ASP A 204 6.53 -20.14 -20.70
C ASP A 204 7.06 -20.05 -19.25
N ALA A 205 6.81 -21.11 -18.47
CA ALA A 205 6.53 -21.03 -17.03
C ALA A 205 7.71 -20.80 -16.06
N GLY A 206 8.97 -20.76 -16.51
CA GLY A 206 10.11 -20.85 -15.59
C GLY A 206 10.51 -19.55 -14.86
N GLN A 207 10.62 -18.43 -15.60
CA GLN A 207 11.45 -17.29 -15.16
C GLN A 207 10.72 -15.94 -15.10
N SER A 208 9.41 -15.88 -15.42
CA SER A 208 8.67 -14.61 -15.39
C SER A 208 8.63 -13.98 -14.00
N LYS A 209 9.06 -12.72 -13.90
CA LYS A 209 8.92 -11.84 -12.73
C LYS A 209 7.71 -10.89 -12.82
N ALA A 210 6.89 -11.00 -13.87
CA ALA A 210 5.70 -10.17 -14.05
C ALA A 210 4.75 -10.28 -12.84
N GLY A 211 4.21 -9.15 -12.37
CA GLY A 211 3.25 -9.12 -11.27
C GLY A 211 3.85 -9.15 -9.85
N THR A 212 5.18 -9.15 -9.71
CA THR A 212 5.88 -9.08 -8.41
C THR A 212 5.81 -7.71 -7.75
N SER A 213 5.82 -6.62 -8.53
CA SER A 213 5.66 -5.25 -8.04
C SER A 213 5.00 -4.35 -9.10
N ILE A 214 4.36 -3.28 -8.66
CA ILE A 214 3.80 -2.24 -9.56
C ILE A 214 4.93 -1.55 -10.33
N ARG A 215 6.06 -1.25 -9.68
CA ARG A 215 7.24 -0.66 -10.35
C ARG A 215 7.67 -1.47 -11.56
N ARG A 216 7.80 -2.78 -11.39
CA ARG A 216 8.19 -3.67 -12.48
C ARG A 216 7.16 -3.64 -13.60
N ASN A 217 5.89 -3.80 -13.25
CA ASN A 217 4.81 -3.79 -14.23
C ASN A 217 4.80 -2.49 -15.05
N LEU A 218 4.92 -1.31 -14.42
CA LEU A 218 4.99 -0.04 -15.16
C LEU A 218 6.26 0.09 -16.01
N THR A 219 7.41 -0.39 -15.53
CA THR A 219 8.65 -0.39 -16.32
C THR A 219 8.49 -1.26 -17.58
N CYS A 220 7.87 -2.43 -17.46
CA CYS A 220 7.57 -3.30 -18.60
C CYS A 220 6.53 -2.69 -19.56
N LEU A 221 5.52 -2.03 -19.00
CA LEU A 221 4.39 -1.45 -19.74
C LEU A 221 4.76 -0.16 -20.49
N CYS A 222 5.69 0.63 -19.96
CA CYS A 222 5.91 1.99 -20.43
C CYS A 222 7.30 2.25 -21.02
N LEU A 223 8.34 1.57 -20.50
CA LEU A 223 9.70 1.82 -20.95
C LEU A 223 10.03 0.90 -22.13
N PRO A 224 10.46 1.42 -23.29
CA PRO A 224 10.95 0.57 -24.38
C PRO A 224 12.28 -0.13 -24.06
N ALA A 225 12.63 -1.12 -24.89
CA ALA A 225 13.91 -1.82 -24.83
C ALA A 225 15.09 -0.97 -25.36
N ALA A 226 14.83 -0.09 -26.31
CA ALA A 226 15.85 0.75 -26.97
C ALA A 226 15.25 2.10 -27.39
N GLN A 227 16.11 3.10 -27.62
CA GLN A 227 15.72 4.46 -28.01
C GLN A 227 15.02 4.55 -29.37
N ASN A 228 15.22 3.58 -30.26
CA ASN A 228 14.59 3.54 -31.58
C ASN A 228 13.16 2.96 -31.57
N GLN A 229 12.65 2.63 -30.39
CA GLN A 229 11.28 2.18 -30.20
C GLN A 229 10.34 3.38 -29.99
N PRO A 230 9.02 3.20 -30.13
CA PRO A 230 8.06 4.27 -29.94
C PRO A 230 8.21 4.91 -28.55
N PRO A 231 8.35 6.25 -28.47
CA PRO A 231 8.39 6.95 -27.19
C PRO A 231 6.98 7.09 -26.61
N ASN A 232 6.91 7.39 -25.32
CA ASN A 232 5.70 7.84 -24.63
C ASN A 232 4.54 6.84 -24.75
N VAL A 233 4.85 5.55 -24.65
CA VAL A 233 3.91 4.44 -24.88
C VAL A 233 2.72 4.50 -23.91
N CYS A 234 2.97 4.92 -22.67
CA CYS A 234 1.94 5.03 -21.64
C CYS A 234 1.26 6.40 -21.57
N CYS A 235 1.97 7.49 -21.87
CA CYS A 235 1.37 8.82 -21.88
C CYS A 235 2.30 9.83 -22.55
N PRO A 236 1.79 11.00 -23.01
CA PRO A 236 2.59 12.00 -23.72
C PRO A 236 3.82 12.54 -22.98
N ALA A 237 3.87 12.43 -21.65
CA ALA A 237 4.96 12.90 -20.79
C ALA A 237 5.53 11.79 -19.87
N CYS A 238 5.36 10.53 -20.26
CA CYS A 238 5.76 9.39 -19.43
C CYS A 238 7.24 9.04 -19.56
N ASP A 239 7.87 9.40 -20.67
CA ASP A 239 9.30 9.16 -20.87
C ASP A 239 10.14 10.21 -20.13
N THR A 240 11.40 9.85 -19.82
CA THR A 240 12.37 10.78 -19.25
C THR A 240 13.60 10.86 -20.14
N ALA A 241 14.26 12.03 -20.14
CA ALA A 241 15.54 12.18 -20.84
C ALA A 241 16.68 11.40 -20.16
N SER A 242 16.56 11.13 -18.85
CA SER A 242 17.58 10.46 -18.05
C SER A 242 17.52 8.94 -18.11
N VAL A 243 16.35 8.36 -18.44
CA VAL A 243 16.14 6.91 -18.53
C VAL A 243 15.40 6.60 -19.83
N THR A 244 16.18 6.27 -20.85
CA THR A 244 15.63 5.90 -22.17
C THR A 244 15.53 4.38 -22.38
N THR A 245 16.19 3.59 -21.53
CA THR A 245 16.22 2.11 -21.59
C THR A 245 16.36 1.53 -20.18
N TRP A 246 15.99 0.25 -20.01
CA TRP A 246 16.14 -0.48 -18.74
C TRP A 246 17.51 -1.15 -18.68
N THR A 247 18.49 -0.48 -18.10
CA THR A 247 19.88 -0.95 -18.05
C THR A 247 20.24 -1.62 -16.74
N ASN A 248 19.59 -1.21 -15.65
CA ASN A 248 19.82 -1.72 -14.30
C ASN A 248 18.62 -1.42 -13.38
N ALA A 249 18.64 -1.90 -12.13
CA ALA A 249 17.56 -1.64 -11.18
C ALA A 249 17.38 -0.15 -10.83
N GLY A 250 18.46 0.65 -10.84
CA GLY A 250 18.40 2.10 -10.61
C GLY A 250 17.61 2.84 -11.70
N SER A 251 17.74 2.40 -12.96
CA SER A 251 16.96 2.95 -14.08
C SER A 251 15.46 2.68 -13.91
N ALA A 252 15.08 1.46 -13.49
CA ALA A 252 13.68 1.12 -13.22
C ALA A 252 13.11 1.94 -12.04
N ALA A 253 13.90 2.13 -10.98
CA ALA A 253 13.49 2.95 -9.85
C ALA A 253 13.27 4.43 -10.25
N THR A 254 14.24 5.01 -10.97
CA THR A 254 14.16 6.41 -11.45
C THR A 254 12.96 6.61 -12.37
N PHE A 255 12.76 5.70 -13.32
CA PHE A 255 11.64 5.76 -14.25
C PHE A 255 10.29 5.61 -13.54
N PHE A 256 10.18 4.68 -12.59
CA PHE A 256 8.96 4.53 -11.80
C PHE A 256 8.66 5.74 -10.91
N GLN A 257 9.67 6.36 -10.30
CA GLN A 257 9.48 7.59 -9.52
C GLN A 257 8.86 8.68 -10.38
N HIS A 258 9.35 8.86 -11.62
CA HIS A 258 8.76 9.78 -12.59
C HIS A 258 7.31 9.42 -12.92
N LEU A 259 7.03 8.18 -13.31
CA LEU A 259 5.68 7.72 -13.64
C LEU A 259 4.71 7.85 -12.45
N SER A 260 5.16 7.51 -11.25
CA SER A 260 4.37 7.59 -10.02
C SER A 260 4.08 9.03 -9.63
N ALA A 261 5.01 9.96 -9.86
CA ALA A 261 4.80 11.39 -9.62
C ALA A 261 3.78 11.98 -10.61
N ASN A 262 3.71 11.46 -11.82
CA ASN A 262 2.75 11.90 -12.85
C ASN A 262 1.32 11.36 -12.64
N CYS A 263 1.14 10.30 -11.84
CA CYS A 263 -0.16 9.64 -11.70
C CYS A 263 -1.35 10.52 -11.27
N PRO A 264 -1.20 11.58 -10.45
CA PRO A 264 -2.29 12.51 -10.15
C PRO A 264 -2.89 13.23 -11.37
N HIS A 265 -2.16 13.30 -12.49
CA HIS A 265 -2.68 13.88 -13.74
C HIS A 265 -3.57 12.92 -14.54
N TYR A 266 -3.46 11.61 -14.27
CA TYR A 266 -4.12 10.56 -15.07
C TYR A 266 -5.21 9.81 -14.30
N ALA A 267 -5.26 9.95 -12.97
CA ALA A 267 -6.30 9.37 -12.14
C ALA A 267 -6.53 10.21 -10.88
N PRO A 268 -7.75 10.22 -10.33
CA PRO A 268 -8.02 10.88 -9.06
C PRO A 268 -7.23 10.23 -7.91
N THR A 269 -6.96 11.02 -6.88
CA THR A 269 -6.46 10.50 -5.59
C THR A 269 -7.64 10.21 -4.69
N THR A 270 -8.01 8.93 -4.60
CA THR A 270 -9.01 8.46 -3.63
C THR A 270 -8.32 7.91 -2.39
N GLU A 271 -9.06 7.83 -1.29
CA GLU A 271 -8.60 7.13 -0.09
C GLU A 271 -8.47 5.63 -0.36
N LEU A 272 -7.41 5.02 0.17
CA LEU A 272 -7.27 3.57 0.16
C LEU A 272 -8.21 2.97 1.20
N ASN A 273 -9.14 2.15 0.73
CA ASN A 273 -9.95 1.25 1.56
C ASN A 273 -10.27 0.01 0.73
N THR A 274 -10.78 -1.05 1.36
CA THR A 274 -11.04 -2.32 0.68
C THR A 274 -12.01 -2.16 -0.50
N ASN A 275 -13.02 -1.30 -0.38
CA ASN A 275 -14.04 -1.11 -1.42
C ASN A 275 -13.49 -0.38 -2.66
N ASN A 276 -12.79 0.73 -2.44
CA ASN A 276 -12.17 1.53 -3.50
C ASN A 276 -11.09 0.72 -4.23
N LEU A 277 -10.25 -0.01 -3.50
CA LEU A 277 -9.26 -0.88 -4.10
C LEU A 277 -9.92 -1.97 -4.95
N ASN A 278 -10.92 -2.69 -4.44
CA ASN A 278 -11.59 -3.74 -5.21
C ASN A 278 -12.23 -3.22 -6.51
N THR A 279 -12.76 -2.00 -6.48
CA THR A 279 -13.29 -1.33 -7.68
C THR A 279 -12.18 -1.06 -8.70
N ALA A 280 -11.05 -0.49 -8.26
CA ALA A 280 -9.90 -0.26 -9.14
C ALA A 280 -9.30 -1.58 -9.66
N LEU A 281 -9.28 -2.64 -8.84
CA LEU A 281 -8.82 -3.96 -9.25
C LEU A 281 -9.74 -4.61 -10.28
N ALA A 282 -11.06 -4.41 -10.19
CA ALA A 282 -11.99 -4.88 -11.21
C ALA A 282 -11.71 -4.19 -12.56
N ALA A 283 -11.50 -2.88 -12.56
CA ALA A 283 -11.09 -2.13 -13.75
C ALA A 283 -9.74 -2.62 -14.29
N PHE A 284 -8.76 -2.83 -13.42
CA PHE A 284 -7.45 -3.38 -13.78
C PHE A 284 -7.57 -4.76 -14.43
N TYR A 285 -8.33 -5.69 -13.85
CA TYR A 285 -8.56 -6.99 -14.46
C TYR A 285 -9.25 -6.90 -15.82
N SER A 286 -10.12 -5.91 -16.05
CA SER A 286 -10.75 -5.72 -17.36
C SER A 286 -9.77 -5.26 -18.45
N THR A 287 -8.65 -4.63 -18.06
CA THR A 287 -7.57 -4.27 -18.99
C THR A 287 -6.61 -5.41 -19.28
N ILE A 288 -6.59 -6.44 -18.43
CA ILE A 288 -5.82 -7.65 -18.69
C ILE A 288 -6.61 -8.46 -19.72
N GLY A 289 -6.14 -8.44 -20.96
CA GLY A 289 -6.86 -9.00 -22.09
C GLY A 289 -6.12 -10.08 -22.86
N GLY A 290 -6.91 -10.76 -23.70
CA GLY A 290 -6.52 -11.41 -24.95
C GLY A 290 -5.91 -12.79 -24.83
N ILE A 291 -6.46 -13.76 -25.57
CA ILE A 291 -5.75 -14.96 -26.00
C ILE A 291 -4.86 -14.55 -27.18
N HIS A 292 -3.54 -14.58 -26.99
CA HIS A 292 -2.56 -14.37 -28.05
C HIS A 292 -1.86 -15.69 -28.42
N GLY A 293 -1.69 -15.89 -29.72
CA GLY A 293 -1.06 -17.07 -30.30
C GLY A 293 -2.03 -18.23 -30.55
N SER A 294 -1.66 -19.10 -31.49
CA SER A 294 -2.45 -20.24 -31.98
C SER A 294 -2.79 -21.30 -30.92
N ASN A 295 -2.10 -21.29 -29.78
CA ASN A 295 -2.29 -22.25 -28.67
C ASN A 295 -2.83 -21.61 -27.39
N ALA A 296 -3.26 -20.34 -27.42
CA ALA A 296 -3.71 -19.62 -26.23
C ALA A 296 -2.72 -19.67 -25.04
N LYS A 297 -1.42 -19.60 -25.31
CA LYS A 297 -0.40 -19.51 -24.25
C LYS A 297 -0.36 -18.10 -23.63
N LYS A 298 -0.62 -17.10 -24.47
CA LYS A 298 -0.80 -15.66 -24.22
C LYS A 298 -2.11 -15.24 -23.57
N ILE A 299 -2.54 -15.70 -22.37
CA ILE A 299 -3.94 -15.48 -21.92
C ILE A 299 -4.13 -14.19 -21.11
N PHE A 300 -3.10 -13.74 -20.40
CA PHE A 300 -3.19 -12.61 -19.47
C PHE A 300 -2.15 -11.55 -19.82
N VAL A 301 -2.50 -10.69 -20.78
CA VAL A 301 -1.62 -9.62 -21.27
C VAL A 301 -2.15 -8.26 -20.80
N LEU A 302 -1.29 -7.46 -20.17
CA LEU A 302 -1.53 -6.04 -19.91
C LEU A 302 -0.71 -5.20 -20.89
N GLY A 303 -1.37 -4.28 -21.58
CA GLY A 303 -0.74 -3.45 -22.61
C GLY A 303 -0.67 -4.11 -23.97
N HIS A 304 0.03 -3.46 -24.89
CA HIS A 304 0.04 -3.81 -26.31
C HIS A 304 1.02 -4.94 -26.65
N LEU A 305 0.49 -6.01 -27.27
CA LEU A 305 1.25 -7.13 -27.82
C LEU A 305 0.82 -7.36 -29.26
N ASP A 306 1.76 -7.20 -30.19
CA ASP A 306 1.48 -7.36 -31.62
C ASP A 306 1.34 -8.82 -32.04
N GLY A 307 0.53 -9.04 -33.07
CA GLY A 307 0.40 -10.34 -33.74
C GLY A 307 0.11 -11.51 -32.80
N ASN A 308 0.82 -12.63 -33.02
CA ASN A 308 0.68 -13.84 -32.21
C ASN A 308 1.50 -13.81 -30.91
N GLY A 309 2.28 -12.74 -30.71
CA GLY A 309 3.15 -12.55 -29.56
C GLY A 309 4.38 -13.45 -29.49
N GLY A 310 4.81 -14.14 -30.54
CA GLY A 310 5.96 -15.06 -30.53
C GLY A 310 7.29 -14.52 -29.98
N THR A 311 7.45 -13.20 -29.82
CA THR A 311 8.63 -12.52 -29.26
C THR A 311 8.37 -11.92 -27.87
N ASP A 312 7.21 -12.22 -27.27
CA ASP A 312 6.83 -11.81 -25.92
C ASP A 312 6.82 -10.29 -25.68
N CYS A 313 6.70 -9.90 -24.41
CA CYS A 313 6.87 -8.52 -23.96
C CYS A 313 8.37 -8.17 -23.86
N SER A 314 9.03 -8.11 -25.02
CA SER A 314 10.46 -7.79 -25.11
C SER A 314 10.77 -6.31 -24.95
N GLY A 315 9.76 -5.44 -24.93
CA GLY A 315 9.93 -3.98 -24.95
C GLY A 315 10.17 -3.41 -26.35
N SER A 316 9.91 -4.21 -27.38
CA SER A 316 10.06 -3.83 -28.79
C SER A 316 8.71 -3.77 -29.50
N SER A 317 8.58 -2.82 -30.41
CA SER A 317 7.46 -2.62 -31.31
C SER A 317 7.75 -3.29 -32.65
N ALA A 318 7.59 -4.60 -32.72
CA ALA A 318 7.82 -5.40 -33.93
C ALA A 318 6.70 -6.42 -34.14
N ALA A 319 6.60 -6.97 -35.35
CA ALA A 319 5.64 -8.02 -35.67
C ALA A 319 5.84 -9.21 -34.72
N ASN A 320 4.93 -9.39 -33.76
CA ASN A 320 4.93 -10.42 -32.70
C ASN A 320 5.65 -10.08 -31.38
N ALA A 321 6.11 -8.85 -31.18
CA ALA A 321 6.66 -8.35 -29.92
C ALA A 321 5.68 -7.35 -29.26
N GLY A 322 5.95 -6.97 -28.01
CA GLY A 322 5.15 -5.96 -27.33
C GLY A 322 5.90 -5.20 -26.25
N ILE A 323 5.33 -4.05 -25.90
CA ILE A 323 5.65 -3.28 -24.71
C ILE A 323 4.47 -3.49 -23.77
N CYS A 324 4.60 -4.51 -22.92
CA CYS A 324 3.47 -5.11 -22.21
C CYS A 324 3.94 -5.91 -20.99
N VAL A 325 2.99 -6.52 -20.30
CA VAL A 325 3.22 -7.51 -19.24
C VAL A 325 2.43 -8.78 -19.54
N ILE A 326 3.08 -9.95 -19.53
CA ILE A 326 2.42 -11.26 -19.62
C ILE A 326 2.44 -11.92 -18.23
N TYR A 327 1.25 -12.07 -17.63
CA TYR A 327 1.10 -12.74 -16.34
C TYR A 327 1.01 -14.25 -16.49
N LYS A 328 1.63 -14.96 -15.54
CA LYS A 328 1.51 -16.41 -15.43
C LYS A 328 0.07 -16.80 -15.09
N PRO A 329 -0.51 -17.83 -15.74
CA PRO A 329 -1.78 -18.38 -15.29
C PRO A 329 -1.57 -19.17 -13.99
N ALA A 330 -2.49 -19.01 -13.05
CA ALA A 330 -2.64 -19.92 -11.93
C ALA A 330 -2.92 -21.35 -12.45
N THR A 331 -2.49 -22.35 -11.68
CA THR A 331 -2.72 -23.78 -12.00
C THR A 331 -4.18 -24.19 -11.79
N SER A 332 -4.97 -23.39 -11.06
CA SER A 332 -6.39 -23.65 -10.78
C SER A 332 -7.30 -23.30 -11.96
N SER A 333 -8.48 -23.95 -12.00
CA SER A 333 -9.56 -23.67 -12.95
C SER A 333 -10.71 -22.92 -12.24
N PRO A 334 -11.29 -21.86 -12.84
CA PRO A 334 -10.85 -21.20 -14.06
C PRO A 334 -9.49 -20.51 -13.88
N LYS A 335 -8.67 -20.47 -14.94
CA LYS A 335 -7.36 -19.82 -14.92
C LYS A 335 -7.50 -18.34 -14.55
N LYS A 336 -6.57 -17.82 -13.76
CA LYS A 336 -6.47 -16.41 -13.36
C LYS A 336 -5.02 -15.94 -13.47
N PRO A 337 -4.74 -14.65 -13.69
CA PRO A 337 -3.36 -14.16 -13.65
C PRO A 337 -2.81 -14.20 -12.22
N LEU A 338 -1.57 -14.65 -12.07
CA LEU A 338 -0.81 -14.56 -10.83
C LEU A 338 -0.14 -13.18 -10.75
N ILE A 339 -0.55 -12.39 -9.76
CA ILE A 339 -0.06 -11.02 -9.55
C ILE A 339 0.13 -10.82 -8.05
N GLU A 340 1.36 -10.96 -7.58
CA GLU A 340 1.71 -10.98 -6.16
C GLU A 340 1.46 -9.64 -5.47
N TRP A 341 1.75 -8.52 -6.15
CA TRP A 341 1.56 -7.19 -5.56
C TRP A 341 0.10 -6.90 -5.20
N LEU A 342 -0.87 -7.59 -5.81
CA LEU A 342 -2.29 -7.46 -5.44
C LEU A 342 -2.56 -7.92 -4.01
N GLN A 343 -1.85 -8.95 -3.52
CA GLN A 343 -2.03 -9.42 -2.16
C GLN A 343 -1.56 -8.36 -1.17
N ALA A 344 -0.41 -7.75 -1.44
CA ALA A 344 0.14 -6.67 -0.63
C ALA A 344 -0.78 -5.44 -0.66
N ALA A 345 -1.27 -5.03 -1.84
CA ALA A 345 -2.22 -3.92 -1.95
C ALA A 345 -3.50 -4.17 -1.15
N LYS A 346 -4.05 -5.40 -1.19
CA LYS A 346 -5.23 -5.78 -0.39
C LYS A 346 -4.99 -5.73 1.11
N LYS A 347 -3.82 -6.17 1.57
CA LYS A 347 -3.44 -6.06 2.99
C LYS A 347 -3.27 -4.61 3.42
N ALA A 348 -2.67 -3.78 2.57
CA ALA A 348 -2.58 -2.34 2.82
C ALA A 348 -3.97 -1.69 2.92
N ALA A 349 -4.92 -2.08 2.06
CA ALA A 349 -6.30 -1.58 2.14
C ALA A 349 -7.04 -2.06 3.39
N ALA A 350 -6.87 -3.31 3.81
CA ALA A 350 -7.45 -3.79 5.07
C ALA A 350 -6.85 -3.06 6.29
N ALA A 351 -5.53 -2.80 6.28
CA ALA A 351 -4.89 -2.00 7.31
C ALA A 351 -5.41 -0.55 7.29
N ALA A 352 -5.62 0.02 6.10
CA ALA A 352 -6.22 1.35 5.93
C ALA A 352 -7.62 1.42 6.55
N ASP A 353 -8.47 0.42 6.33
CA ASP A 353 -9.80 0.34 6.94
C ASP A 353 -9.76 0.36 8.49
N ASN A 354 -8.66 -0.11 9.09
CA ASN A 354 -8.47 -0.16 10.54
C ASN A 354 -7.84 1.12 11.13
N ILE A 355 -7.36 2.04 10.29
CA ILE A 355 -6.69 3.30 10.71
C ILE A 355 -7.39 4.57 10.21
N ALA A 356 -8.43 4.44 9.37
CA ALA A 356 -9.20 5.55 8.81
C ALA A 356 -10.23 6.14 9.78
#